data_AF-A0A059EY84-F1
#
_entry.id   AF-A0A059EY84-F1
#
_cell.length_a   1.000
_cell.length_b   1.000
_cell.length_c   1.000
_cell.angle_alpha   90.00
_cell.angle_beta   90.00
_cell.angle_gamma   90.00
#
_symmetry.space_group_name_H-M   'P 1'
#
loop_
_entity.id
_entity.type
_entity.pdbx_description
1 polymer ?
#
loop_
_entity_poly.entity_id
_entity_poly.type
_entity_poly.pdbx_seq_one_letter_code
_entity_poly.pdbx_strand_id
1 'polypeptide(L)'
;MIPKKSQETILPIITRKFSSNSTISTNEHRSYSNLSQLGFFHQTVCHKYEFVNSSNGVNTQSIESVHNEMKNQIKRRKGVKTEN
;
A
#
# COMPACT_ATOMS: atom_id res chain seq x y z
N MET A 1 13.40 5.45 -6.44
CA MET A 1 11.96 5.70 -6.67
C MET A 1 11.43 4.60 -7.58
N ILE A 2 10.31 3.92 -7.27
CA ILE A 2 9.74 2.91 -8.19
C ILE A 2 9.19 3.69 -9.40
N PRO A 3 9.69 3.48 -10.62
CA PRO A 3 9.45 4.39 -11.75
C PRO A 3 8.02 4.35 -12.31
N LYS A 4 7.17 3.43 -11.87
CA LYS A 4 5.81 3.21 -12.43
C LYS A 4 4.76 3.07 -11.34
N LYS A 5 4.61 4.09 -10.50
CA LYS A 5 3.53 4.17 -9.51
C LYS A 5 2.29 4.87 -10.04
N SER A 6 2.15 5.07 -11.33
CA SER A 6 1.01 5.79 -11.90
C SER A 6 -0.27 4.94 -11.79
N GLN A 7 -1.42 5.61 -11.86
CA GLN A 7 -2.71 4.96 -11.81
C GLN A 7 -2.87 3.93 -12.95
N GLU A 8 -2.39 4.28 -14.15
CA GLU A 8 -2.44 3.46 -15.37
C GLU A 8 -1.66 2.15 -15.21
N THR A 9 -0.67 2.11 -14.32
CA THR A 9 0.07 0.88 -14.02
C THR A 9 -0.60 0.07 -12.92
N ILE A 10 -1.05 0.74 -11.86
CA ILE A 10 -1.50 0.07 -10.62
C ILE A 10 -2.91 -0.49 -10.76
N LEU A 11 -3.86 0.25 -11.33
CA LEU A 11 -5.26 -0.20 -11.38
C LEU A 11 -5.44 -1.50 -12.18
N PRO A 12 -4.83 -1.68 -13.37
CA PRO A 12 -4.95 -2.95 -14.09
C PRO A 12 -4.36 -4.15 -13.33
N ILE A 13 -3.33 -3.92 -12.51
CA ILE A 13 -2.76 -4.99 -11.66
C ILE A 13 -3.77 -5.37 -10.58
N ILE A 14 -4.40 -4.39 -9.94
CA ILE A 14 -5.39 -4.63 -8.89
C ILE A 14 -6.62 -5.34 -9.46
N THR A 15 -7.21 -4.85 -10.55
CA THR A 15 -8.41 -5.45 -11.16
C THR A 15 -8.17 -6.87 -11.68
N ARG A 16 -6.94 -7.19 -12.08
CA ARG A 16 -6.57 -8.57 -12.47
C ARG A 16 -6.39 -9.50 -11.27
N LYS A 17 -5.98 -8.96 -10.11
CA LYS A 17 -5.60 -9.76 -8.93
C LYS A 17 -6.72 -9.95 -7.92
N PHE A 18 -7.66 -9.00 -7.87
CA PHE A 18 -8.74 -8.99 -6.89
C PHE A 18 -10.09 -8.98 -7.60
N SER A 19 -11.07 -9.61 -6.97
CA SER A 19 -12.44 -9.58 -7.47
C SER A 19 -13.09 -8.23 -7.17
N SER A 20 -14.01 -7.79 -8.02
CA SER A 20 -14.91 -6.67 -7.70
C SER A 20 -15.62 -6.94 -6.37
N ASN A 21 -15.96 -5.88 -5.64
CA ASN A 21 -16.49 -5.89 -4.26
C ASN A 21 -15.48 -6.32 -3.17
N SER A 22 -14.20 -6.49 -3.49
CA SER A 22 -13.17 -6.66 -2.46
C SER A 22 -12.92 -5.35 -1.72
N THR A 23 -12.63 -5.44 -0.42
CA THR A 23 -12.15 -4.30 0.37
C THR A 23 -10.66 -4.10 0.13
N ILE A 24 -10.26 -2.90 -0.24
CA ILE A 24 -8.86 -2.54 -0.43
C ILE A 24 -8.55 -1.37 0.51
N SER A 25 -7.60 -1.57 1.41
CA SER A 25 -7.11 -0.54 2.31
C SER A 25 -5.77 -0.02 1.81
N THR A 26 -5.66 1.28 1.53
CA THR A 26 -4.41 1.92 1.09
C THR A 26 -4.09 3.16 1.89
N ASN A 27 -2.86 3.66 1.77
CA ASN A 27 -2.62 5.07 2.07
C ASN A 27 -3.27 5.95 0.99
N GLU A 28 -3.53 7.23 1.26
CA GLU A 28 -4.18 8.20 0.34
C GLU A 28 -3.34 8.59 -0.89
N HIS A 29 -2.52 7.68 -1.42
CA HIS A 29 -1.76 7.93 -2.63
C HIS A 29 -2.70 8.03 -3.85
N ARG A 30 -2.55 9.10 -4.63
CA ARG A 30 -3.43 9.45 -5.77
C ARG A 30 -3.67 8.31 -6.76
N SER A 31 -2.69 7.43 -6.96
CA SER A 31 -2.80 6.30 -7.90
C SER A 31 -3.89 5.28 -7.56
N TYR A 32 -4.47 5.34 -6.37
CA TYR A 32 -5.57 4.49 -5.93
C TYR A 32 -6.93 5.20 -5.96
N SER A 33 -7.01 6.46 -6.39
CA SER A 33 -8.23 7.29 -6.26
C SER A 33 -9.46 6.71 -6.97
N ASN A 34 -9.26 5.93 -8.03
CA ASN A 34 -10.36 5.39 -8.82
C ASN A 34 -10.78 3.97 -8.40
N LEU A 35 -10.28 3.44 -7.28
CA LEU A 35 -10.67 2.09 -6.82
C LEU A 35 -12.16 1.97 -6.53
N SER A 36 -12.77 2.98 -5.91
CA SER A 36 -14.23 2.99 -5.67
C SER A 36 -15.03 2.97 -6.96
N GLN A 37 -14.57 3.66 -8.01
CA GLN A 37 -15.23 3.67 -9.33
C GLN A 37 -15.11 2.34 -10.05
N LEU A 38 -14.09 1.53 -9.72
CA LEU A 38 -13.88 0.19 -10.26
C LEU A 38 -14.62 -0.91 -9.47
N GLY A 39 -15.48 -0.53 -8.52
CA GLY A 39 -16.30 -1.45 -7.73
C GLY A 39 -15.59 -2.07 -6.54
N PHE A 40 -14.50 -1.48 -6.05
CA PHE A 40 -13.86 -1.89 -4.80
C PHE A 40 -14.39 -1.08 -3.62
N PHE A 41 -14.47 -1.69 -2.43
CA PHE A 41 -14.66 -0.94 -1.19
C PHE A 41 -13.32 -0.36 -0.77
N HIS A 42 -13.05 0.86 -1.22
CA HIS A 42 -11.79 1.53 -0.94
C HIS A 42 -11.81 2.21 0.42
N GLN A 43 -10.91 1.78 1.29
CA GLN A 43 -10.66 2.39 2.59
C GLN A 43 -9.27 3.03 2.59
N THR A 44 -9.14 4.17 3.26
CA THR A 44 -7.89 4.92 3.30
C THR A 44 -7.45 5.31 4.69
N VAL A 45 -6.13 5.43 4.85
CA VAL A 45 -5.49 6.10 5.99
C VAL A 45 -4.51 7.15 5.47
N CYS A 46 -4.51 8.32 6.10
CA CYS A 46 -3.64 9.42 5.72
C CYS A 46 -2.56 9.62 6.78
N HIS A 47 -1.33 9.18 6.49
CA HIS A 47 -0.20 9.27 7.43
C HIS A 47 0.26 10.70 7.75
N LYS A 48 -0.31 11.71 7.07
CA LYS A 48 -0.16 13.10 7.49
C LYS A 48 -0.89 13.39 8.81
N TYR A 49 -2.00 12.71 9.04
CA TYR A 49 -2.90 12.96 10.17
C TYR A 49 -2.87 11.83 11.19
N GLU A 50 -2.90 10.58 10.74
CA GLU A 50 -2.97 9.41 11.61
C GLU A 50 -2.35 8.16 10.96
N PHE A 51 -1.81 7.27 11.78
CA PHE A 51 -1.26 5.97 11.34
C PHE A 51 -2.30 4.85 11.37
N VAL A 52 -3.36 5.04 12.15
CA VAL A 52 -4.53 4.17 12.24
C VAL A 52 -5.72 5.10 12.13
N ASN A 53 -6.61 4.86 11.18
CA ASN A 53 -7.82 5.66 11.01
C ASN A 53 -8.71 5.52 12.24
N SER A 54 -8.90 6.60 12.98
CA SER A 54 -9.65 6.65 14.23
C SER A 54 -11.13 6.33 14.08
N SER A 55 -11.70 6.53 12.90
CA SER A 55 -13.14 6.32 12.64
C SER A 55 -13.47 4.87 12.27
N ASN A 56 -12.55 4.15 11.61
CA ASN A 56 -12.82 2.81 11.07
C ASN A 56 -11.70 1.77 11.32
N GLY A 57 -10.61 2.14 12.01
CA GLY A 57 -9.48 1.28 12.38
C GLY A 57 -8.50 0.94 11.24
N VAL A 58 -8.69 1.49 10.04
CA VAL A 58 -7.89 1.15 8.86
C VAL A 58 -6.44 1.59 9.03
N ASN A 59 -5.50 0.70 8.72
CA ASN A 59 -4.07 0.97 8.74
C ASN A 59 -3.32 0.10 7.72
N THR A 60 -2.08 0.48 7.40
CA THR A 60 -1.21 -0.27 6.46
C THR A 60 0.02 -0.89 7.15
N GLN A 61 0.07 -0.92 8.48
CA GLN A 61 1.26 -1.26 9.27
C GLN A 61 1.78 -2.68 8.99
N SER A 62 0.87 -3.67 8.90
CA SER A 62 1.28 -5.05 8.63
C SER A 62 1.98 -5.19 7.27
N ILE A 63 1.46 -4.55 6.23
CA ILE A 63 2.05 -4.56 4.89
C ILE A 63 3.40 -3.83 4.88
N GLU A 64 3.50 -2.71 5.60
CA GLU A 64 4.75 -1.95 5.72
C GLU A 64 5.83 -2.71 6.48
N SER A 65 5.45 -3.40 7.55
CA SER A 65 6.35 -4.26 8.33
C SER A 65 6.91 -5.39 7.48
N VAL A 66 6.06 -6.10 6.73
CA VAL A 66 6.49 -7.17 5.81
C VAL A 66 7.41 -6.61 4.72
N HIS A 67 7.08 -5.45 4.14
CA HIS A 67 7.96 -4.79 3.17
C HIS A 67 9.31 -4.39 3.77
N ASN A 68 9.32 -3.93 5.02
CA ASN A 68 10.55 -3.59 5.73
C ASN A 68 11.43 -4.82 5.95
N GLU A 69 10.84 -5.93 6.39
CA GLU A 69 11.59 -7.18 6.60
C GLU A 69 12.20 -7.70 5.29
N MET A 70 11.44 -7.69 4.20
CA MET A 70 11.98 -8.04 2.87
C MET A 70 13.16 -7.16 2.48
N LYS A 71 13.09 -5.85 2.70
CA LYS A 71 14.22 -4.94 2.45
C LYS A 71 15.41 -5.26 3.35
N ASN A 72 15.20 -5.54 4.63
CA ASN A 72 16.26 -5.88 5.56
C ASN A 72 16.99 -7.16 5.14
N GLN A 73 16.26 -8.18 4.69
CA GLN A 73 16.86 -9.40 4.17
C GLN A 73 17.71 -9.15 2.91
N ILE A 74 17.26 -8.28 2.00
CA ILE A 74 18.05 -7.87 0.83
C ILE A 74 19.31 -7.11 1.26
N LYS A 75 19.20 -6.17 2.21
CA LYS A 75 20.34 -5.38 2.72
C LYS A 75 21.39 -6.26 3.38
N ARG A 76 20.99 -7.21 4.23
CA ARG A 76 21.87 -8.19 4.88
C ARG A 76 22.67 -8.99 3.85
N ARG A 77 22.01 -9.47 2.79
CA ARG A 77 22.69 -10.20 1.68
C ARG A 77 23.67 -9.34 0.88
N LYS A 78 23.46 -8.02 0.85
CA LYS A 78 24.34 -7.06 0.17
C LYS A 78 25.42 -6.45 1.09
N GLY A 79 25.54 -6.91 2.33
CA GLY A 79 26.51 -6.39 3.30
C GLY A 79 26.20 -4.97 3.80
N VAL A 80 25.00 -4.44 3.55
CA VAL A 80 24.57 -3.13 4.03
C VAL A 80 24.16 -3.26 5.50
N LYS A 81 24.95 -2.68 6.40
CA LYS A 81 24.59 -2.56 7.81
C LYS A 81 23.43 -1.58 7.94
N THR A 82 22.37 -2.00 8.63
CA THR A 82 21.28 -1.08 8.99
C THR A 82 21.53 -0.79 10.47
N GLU A 83 22.03 0.40 10.77
CA GLU A 83 22.23 0.85 12.15
C GLU A 83 20.85 1.04 12.80
N ASN A 84 20.71 0.55 14.03
CA ASN A 84 19.54 0.78 14.88
C ASN A 84 19.78 2.03 15.74
#